data_AF-A0A2E4P6G9-F1
#
_entry.id   AF-A0A2E4P6G9-F1
#
_cell.length_a   1.000
_cell.length_b   1.000
_cell.length_c   1.000
_cell.angle_alpha   90.00
_cell.angle_beta   90.00
_cell.angle_gamma   90.00
#
_symmetry.space_group_name_H-M   'P 1'
#
loop_
_entity.id
_entity.type
_entity.pdbx_description
1 polymer ?
#
loop_
_entity_poly.entity_id
_entity_poly.type
_entity_poly.pdbx_seq_one_letter_code
_entity_poly.pdbx_strand_id
1 'polypeptide(L)'
;MFIAQAYTKNFDIVKYLPIPVIFLIIIVLNYVLLSVMPVNVEQIMRDQIAQKGENRVFADTLAPLAFFLVVLLVWVKFVHKQTITSLTTSRYRIDWGRIGFSFVLWGGITAALTAIAYFATPEDFQLNFHPRAFTILAVIAIILVPMQTSFEEYLFRGYLMQGIGVATKSRLIPLIITSVFFGLMHIANPEVGRLGYILLLYYVGTGFFLGIITLMDDGMELALGFHAANNLISALLITSDWTAFQTPSVLKDMSEPSAGYDILLPLVIIYPILLFIFSRKYNWNGWSEKLTGRVVLQKQDETN
;
A
#
# COMPACT_ATOMS: atom_id res chain seq x y z
N MET A 1 -2.29 -22.99 -0.89
CA MET A 1 -1.56 -22.08 0.02
C MET A 1 -0.92 -20.99 -0.81
N PHE A 2 -1.15 -19.73 -0.44
CA PHE A 2 -0.66 -18.55 -1.15
C PHE A 2 0.86 -18.52 -1.32
N ILE A 3 1.64 -18.64 -0.23
CA ILE A 3 3.12 -18.64 -0.30
C ILE A 3 3.67 -19.76 -1.21
N ALA A 4 3.05 -20.94 -1.16
CA ALA A 4 3.52 -22.09 -1.93
C ALA A 4 3.33 -21.92 -3.45
N GLN A 5 2.56 -20.93 -3.90
CA GLN A 5 2.38 -20.64 -5.33
C GLN A 5 3.67 -20.21 -6.06
N ALA A 6 4.66 -19.70 -5.33
CA ALA A 6 5.97 -19.34 -5.87
C ALA A 6 6.94 -20.52 -5.99
N TYR A 7 6.64 -21.66 -5.36
CA TYR A 7 7.57 -22.77 -5.33
C TYR A 7 7.57 -23.54 -6.64
N THR A 8 8.75 -23.68 -7.25
CA THR A 8 9.02 -24.56 -8.38
C THR A 8 10.28 -25.36 -8.09
N LYS A 9 10.53 -26.44 -8.84
CA LYS A 9 11.78 -27.24 -8.73
C LYS A 9 13.05 -26.39 -8.90
N ASN A 10 12.96 -25.30 -9.65
CA ASN A 10 14.06 -24.38 -9.94
C ASN A 10 13.95 -23.06 -9.14
N PHE A 11 13.27 -23.09 -7.98
CA PHE A 11 13.16 -21.94 -7.09
C PHE A 11 14.56 -21.45 -6.69
N ASP A 12 14.77 -20.15 -6.82
CA ASP A 12 16.01 -19.48 -6.46
C ASP A 12 15.69 -18.11 -5.86
N ILE A 13 16.02 -17.94 -4.58
CA ILE A 13 15.78 -16.69 -3.84
C ILE A 13 16.58 -15.53 -4.42
N VAL A 14 17.72 -15.78 -5.07
CA VAL A 14 18.54 -14.71 -5.67
C VAL A 14 17.75 -13.98 -6.75
N LYS A 15 16.88 -14.67 -7.49
CA LYS A 15 16.00 -14.05 -8.50
C LYS A 15 14.96 -13.10 -7.89
N TYR A 16 14.70 -13.18 -6.59
CA TYR A 16 13.82 -12.26 -5.86
C TYR A 16 14.52 -10.98 -5.41
N LEU A 17 15.85 -10.89 -5.46
CA LEU A 17 16.59 -9.74 -4.92
C LEU A 17 16.67 -8.50 -5.84
N PRO A 18 16.82 -8.60 -7.18
CA PRO A 18 17.14 -7.44 -8.01
C PRO A 18 16.15 -6.28 -7.89
N ILE A 19 14.84 -6.54 -8.03
CA ILE A 19 13.82 -5.48 -7.98
C ILE A 19 13.73 -4.83 -6.58
N PRO A 20 13.54 -5.59 -5.48
CA PRO A 20 13.53 -5.01 -4.14
C PRO A 20 14.81 -4.27 -3.77
N VAL A 21 15.98 -4.78 -4.15
CA VAL A 21 17.27 -4.12 -3.85
C VAL A 21 17.40 -2.81 -4.59
N ILE A 22 17.12 -2.79 -5.91
CA ILE A 22 17.14 -1.54 -6.69
C ILE A 22 16.16 -0.53 -6.11
N PHE A 23 14.94 -0.98 -5.79
CA PHE A 23 13.92 -0.11 -5.23
C PHE A 23 14.34 0.44 -3.86
N LEU A 24 14.86 -0.40 -2.96
CA LEU A 24 15.35 0.02 -1.66
C LEU A 24 16.53 1.00 -1.77
N ILE A 25 17.45 0.76 -2.71
CA ILE A 25 18.56 1.70 -2.98
C ILE A 25 18.00 3.06 -3.39
N ILE A 26 17.00 3.12 -4.27
CA ILE A 26 16.37 4.39 -4.68
C ILE A 26 15.76 5.10 -3.48
N ILE A 27 15.01 4.38 -2.62
CA ILE A 27 14.39 4.96 -1.43
C ILE A 27 15.44 5.45 -0.43
N VAL A 28 16.49 4.67 -0.16
CA VAL A 28 17.57 5.04 0.75
C VAL A 28 18.36 6.23 0.21
N LEU A 29 18.68 6.25 -1.08
CA LEU A 29 19.35 7.39 -1.71
C LEU A 29 18.49 8.65 -1.64
N ASN A 30 17.18 8.54 -1.88
CA ASN A 30 16.25 9.65 -1.74
C ASN A 30 16.22 10.18 -0.30
N TYR A 31 16.07 9.29 0.69
CA TYR A 31 16.08 9.67 2.11
C TYR A 31 17.40 10.32 2.54
N VAL A 32 18.53 9.75 2.16
CA VAL A 32 19.87 10.30 2.47
C VAL A 32 20.02 11.67 1.82
N LEU A 33 19.65 11.83 0.55
CA LEU A 33 19.69 13.11 -0.16
C LEU A 33 18.89 14.19 0.59
N LEU A 34 17.66 13.88 0.99
CA LEU A 34 16.80 14.78 1.75
C LEU A 34 17.33 15.08 3.16
N SER A 35 18.05 14.14 3.78
CA SER A 35 18.60 14.30 5.13
C SER A 35 19.90 15.10 5.19
N VAL A 36 20.71 15.08 4.11
CA VAL A 36 22.03 15.75 4.07
C VAL A 36 21.99 17.09 3.36
N MET A 37 21.07 17.29 2.43
CA MET A 37 20.90 18.58 1.77
C MET A 37 20.11 19.52 2.70
N PRO A 38 20.47 20.81 2.79
CA PRO A 38 19.72 21.81 3.57
C PRO A 38 18.45 22.23 2.81
N VAL A 39 17.67 21.25 2.34
CA VAL A 39 16.47 21.46 1.53
C VAL A 39 15.23 21.18 2.35
N ASN A 40 14.27 22.09 2.30
CA ASN A 40 12.96 21.87 2.89
C ASN A 40 12.08 21.16 1.85
N VAL A 41 11.67 19.92 2.15
CA VAL A 41 10.84 19.09 1.25
C VAL A 41 9.53 19.80 0.89
N GLU A 42 8.89 20.47 1.85
CA GLU A 42 7.66 21.22 1.60
C GLU A 42 7.92 22.40 0.66
N GLN A 43 9.06 23.08 0.79
CA GLN A 43 9.43 24.16 -0.13
C GLN A 43 9.66 23.62 -1.55
N ILE A 44 10.37 22.49 -1.71
CA ILE A 44 10.55 21.85 -3.01
C ILE A 44 9.19 21.50 -3.63
N MET A 45 8.29 20.91 -2.84
CA MET A 45 6.94 20.57 -3.31
C MET A 45 6.16 21.82 -3.73
N ARG A 46 6.19 22.89 -2.93
CA ARG A 46 5.55 24.18 -3.26
C ARG A 46 6.10 24.76 -4.55
N ASP A 47 7.43 24.76 -4.74
CA ASP A 47 8.07 25.25 -5.95
C ASP A 47 7.68 24.42 -7.18
N GLN A 48 7.64 23.09 -7.04
CA GLN A 48 7.20 22.20 -8.12
C GLN A 48 5.72 22.41 -8.47
N ILE A 49 4.85 22.58 -7.47
CA ILE A 49 3.42 22.85 -7.67
C ILE A 49 3.22 24.20 -8.33
N ALA A 50 3.96 25.24 -7.91
CA ALA A 50 3.90 26.55 -8.54
C ALA A 50 4.32 26.52 -10.02
N GLN A 51 5.32 25.69 -10.35
CA GLN A 51 5.84 25.57 -11.72
C GLN A 51 4.98 24.67 -12.63
N LYS A 52 4.47 23.55 -12.10
CA LYS A 52 3.85 22.47 -12.89
C LYS A 52 2.34 22.29 -12.65
N GLY A 53 1.84 22.77 -11.52
CA GLY A 53 0.50 22.50 -11.01
C GLY A 53 0.39 21.17 -10.25
N GLU A 54 -0.53 21.11 -9.28
CA GLU A 54 -0.76 19.96 -8.39
C GLU A 54 -0.97 18.65 -9.15
N ASN A 55 -1.86 18.65 -10.16
CA ASN A 55 -2.16 17.46 -10.96
C ASN A 55 -0.93 16.86 -11.64
N ARG A 56 -0.02 17.72 -12.13
CA ARG A 56 1.20 17.25 -12.80
C ARG A 56 2.20 16.70 -11.79
N VAL A 57 2.37 17.37 -10.65
CA VAL A 57 3.23 16.89 -9.57
C VAL A 57 2.72 15.54 -9.05
N PHE A 58 1.42 15.41 -8.79
CA PHE A 58 0.80 14.15 -8.38
C PHE A 58 1.04 13.03 -9.40
N ALA A 59 0.85 13.30 -10.70
CA ALA A 59 1.14 12.32 -11.74
C ALA A 59 2.64 11.95 -11.82
N ASP A 60 3.54 12.94 -11.73
CA ASP A 60 5.00 12.72 -11.74
C ASP A 60 5.44 11.86 -10.53
N THR A 61 4.79 12.01 -9.37
CA THR A 61 5.06 11.20 -8.17
C THR A 61 4.61 9.74 -8.33
N LEU A 62 3.45 9.49 -8.93
CA LEU A 62 2.89 8.13 -9.05
C LEU A 62 3.42 7.35 -10.27
N ALA A 63 3.76 8.04 -11.36
CA ALA A 63 4.17 7.41 -12.61
C ALA A 63 5.36 6.44 -12.49
N PRO A 64 6.42 6.71 -11.69
CA PRO A 64 7.50 5.76 -11.48
C PRO A 64 7.02 4.44 -10.86
N LEU A 65 6.10 4.48 -9.89
CA LEU A 65 5.57 3.28 -9.23
C LEU A 65 4.66 2.48 -10.18
N ALA A 66 3.86 3.16 -11.00
CA ALA A 66 3.11 2.53 -12.08
C ALA A 66 4.03 1.84 -13.11
N PHE A 67 5.18 2.44 -13.44
CA PHE A 67 6.20 1.81 -14.28
C PHE A 67 6.85 0.60 -13.60
N PHE A 68 7.21 0.71 -12.32
CA PHE A 68 7.76 -0.41 -11.54
C PHE A 68 6.77 -1.58 -11.41
N LEU A 69 5.46 -1.35 -11.37
CA LEU A 69 4.46 -2.42 -11.49
C LEU A 69 4.67 -3.23 -12.77
N VAL A 70 4.77 -2.55 -13.92
CA VAL A 70 4.94 -3.22 -15.21
C VAL A 70 6.26 -4.00 -15.23
N VAL A 71 7.35 -3.39 -14.76
CA VAL A 71 8.66 -4.05 -14.65
C VAL A 71 8.57 -5.30 -13.78
N LEU A 72 7.92 -5.22 -12.62
CA LEU A 72 7.74 -6.35 -11.71
C LEU A 72 6.93 -7.47 -12.36
N LEU A 73 5.80 -7.16 -12.99
CA LEU A 73 4.95 -8.17 -13.64
C LEU A 73 5.67 -8.85 -14.83
N VAL A 74 6.43 -8.08 -15.62
CA VAL A 74 7.27 -8.61 -16.69
C VAL A 74 8.35 -9.53 -16.12
N TRP A 75 9.05 -9.09 -15.06
CA TRP A 75 10.06 -9.90 -14.38
C TRP A 75 9.49 -11.21 -13.85
N VAL A 76 8.36 -11.17 -13.15
CA VAL A 76 7.66 -12.37 -12.66
C VAL A 76 7.31 -13.31 -13.80
N LYS A 77 6.75 -12.79 -14.90
CA LYS A 77 6.34 -13.60 -16.05
C LYS A 77 7.52 -14.32 -16.70
N PHE A 78 8.64 -13.64 -16.91
CA PHE A 78 9.75 -14.20 -17.69
C PHE A 78 10.84 -14.88 -16.85
N VAL A 79 11.14 -14.35 -15.66
CA VAL A 79 12.20 -14.86 -14.77
C VAL A 79 11.67 -15.96 -13.85
N HIS A 80 10.52 -15.73 -13.22
CA HIS A 80 9.90 -16.70 -12.31
C HIS A 80 8.95 -17.67 -13.00
N LYS A 81 8.54 -17.36 -14.24
CA LYS A 81 7.55 -18.14 -15.02
C LYS A 81 6.26 -18.36 -14.23
N GLN A 82 5.91 -17.41 -13.37
CA GLN A 82 4.74 -17.45 -12.51
C GLN A 82 3.61 -16.65 -13.14
N THR A 83 2.39 -17.18 -13.06
CA THR A 83 1.20 -16.47 -13.54
C THR A 83 0.84 -15.32 -12.61
N ILE A 84 0.20 -14.27 -13.14
CA ILE A 84 -0.33 -13.18 -12.30
C ILE A 84 -1.36 -13.70 -11.29
N THR A 85 -2.14 -14.72 -11.66
CA THR A 85 -3.11 -15.35 -10.77
C THR A 85 -2.41 -15.98 -9.57
N SER A 86 -1.38 -16.80 -9.78
CA SER A 86 -0.66 -17.45 -8.68
C SER A 86 0.20 -16.49 -7.87
N LEU A 87 0.60 -15.35 -8.44
CA LEU A 87 1.20 -14.24 -7.68
C LEU A 87 0.16 -13.51 -6.79
N THR A 88 -1.09 -13.43 -7.23
CA THR A 88 -2.17 -12.70 -6.54
C THR A 88 -2.88 -13.55 -5.51
N THR A 89 -3.11 -14.83 -5.80
CA THR A 89 -3.98 -15.69 -5.01
C THR A 89 -3.66 -17.17 -5.20
N SER A 90 -4.05 -18.01 -4.24
CA SER A 90 -4.06 -19.47 -4.41
C SER A 90 -5.38 -20.02 -4.96
N ARG A 91 -6.35 -19.15 -5.26
CA ARG A 91 -7.60 -19.50 -5.95
C ARG A 91 -7.35 -19.79 -7.43
N TYR A 92 -8.30 -20.45 -8.08
CA TYR A 92 -8.24 -20.73 -9.53
C TYR A 92 -8.21 -19.46 -10.40
N ARG A 93 -8.83 -18.38 -9.94
CA ARG A 93 -8.86 -17.07 -10.62
C ARG A 93 -8.87 -15.94 -9.58
N ILE A 94 -8.43 -14.76 -10.01
CA ILE A 94 -8.50 -13.54 -9.21
C ILE A 94 -9.98 -13.23 -8.93
N ASP A 95 -10.30 -13.03 -7.65
CA ASP A 95 -11.65 -12.71 -7.21
C ASP A 95 -11.83 -11.20 -7.09
N TRP A 96 -12.30 -10.59 -8.18
CA TRP A 96 -12.59 -9.16 -8.25
C TRP A 96 -13.68 -8.71 -7.26
N GLY A 97 -14.54 -9.63 -6.80
CA GLY A 97 -15.53 -9.33 -5.78
C GLY A 97 -14.90 -8.98 -4.43
N ARG A 98 -13.74 -9.58 -4.10
CA ARG A 98 -12.96 -9.26 -2.89
C ARG A 98 -12.33 -7.88 -2.98
N ILE A 99 -11.75 -7.55 -4.14
CA ILE A 99 -11.17 -6.22 -4.39
C ILE A 99 -12.27 -5.17 -4.23
N GLY A 100 -13.39 -5.33 -4.93
CA GLY A 100 -14.52 -4.39 -4.86
C GLY A 100 -15.12 -4.30 -3.45
N PHE A 101 -15.28 -5.42 -2.74
CA PHE A 101 -15.80 -5.41 -1.37
C PHE A 101 -14.91 -4.63 -0.41
N SER A 102 -13.60 -4.91 -0.43
CA SER A 102 -12.65 -4.22 0.45
C SER A 102 -12.55 -2.73 0.09
N PHE A 103 -12.56 -2.41 -1.20
CA PHE A 103 -12.54 -1.04 -1.70
C PHE A 103 -13.75 -0.25 -1.20
N VAL A 104 -14.97 -0.77 -1.38
CA VAL A 104 -16.21 -0.08 -0.97
C VAL A 104 -16.29 0.02 0.55
N LEU A 105 -15.94 -1.05 1.28
CA LEU A 105 -15.96 -1.04 2.74
C LEU A 105 -15.00 0.02 3.30
N TRP A 106 -13.73 -0.01 2.88
CA TRP A 106 -12.75 0.93 3.40
C TRP A 106 -12.98 2.34 2.90
N GLY A 107 -13.21 2.51 1.59
CA GLY A 107 -13.49 3.81 1.00
C GLY A 107 -14.73 4.48 1.59
N GLY A 108 -15.78 3.71 1.90
CA GLY A 108 -16.96 4.21 2.60
C GLY A 108 -16.66 4.64 4.04
N ILE A 109 -15.86 3.89 4.78
CA ILE A 109 -15.42 4.27 6.13
C ILE A 109 -14.57 5.55 6.06
N THR A 110 -13.58 5.62 5.17
CA THR A 110 -12.73 6.80 4.99
C THR A 110 -13.56 8.03 4.64
N ALA A 111 -14.46 7.94 3.66
CA ALA A 111 -15.34 9.04 3.29
C ALA A 111 -16.25 9.48 4.43
N ALA A 112 -16.80 8.53 5.20
CA ALA A 112 -17.63 8.83 6.36
C ALA A 112 -16.82 9.52 7.47
N LEU A 113 -15.60 9.05 7.76
CA LEU A 113 -14.71 9.67 8.75
C LEU A 113 -14.31 11.09 8.32
N THR A 114 -13.98 11.31 7.04
CA THR A 114 -13.73 12.65 6.50
C THR A 114 -14.94 13.56 6.66
N ALA A 115 -16.15 13.07 6.35
CA ALA A 115 -17.37 13.84 6.53
C ALA A 115 -17.64 14.16 8.01
N ILE A 116 -17.47 13.19 8.92
CA ILE A 116 -17.61 13.39 10.36
C ILE A 116 -16.63 14.45 10.85
N ALA A 117 -15.36 14.38 10.44
CA ALA A 117 -14.36 15.38 10.78
C ALA A 117 -14.77 16.78 10.29
N TYR A 118 -15.17 16.90 9.03
CA TYR A 118 -15.63 18.16 8.45
C TYR A 118 -16.83 18.77 9.18
N PHE A 119 -17.82 17.96 9.56
CA PHE A 119 -18.99 18.47 10.28
C PHE A 119 -18.75 18.70 11.78
N ALA A 120 -17.71 18.08 12.36
CA ALA A 120 -17.34 18.28 13.75
C ALA A 120 -16.58 19.59 13.97
N THR A 121 -15.63 19.91 13.09
CA THR A 121 -14.81 21.14 13.16
C THR A 121 -14.66 21.78 11.77
N PRO A 122 -15.75 22.31 11.18
CA PRO A 122 -15.74 22.86 9.83
C PRO A 122 -14.75 24.03 9.63
N GLU A 123 -14.38 24.72 10.70
CA GLU A 123 -13.38 25.79 10.72
C GLU A 123 -11.96 25.33 10.35
N ASP A 124 -11.65 24.04 10.53
CA ASP A 124 -10.35 23.46 10.17
C ASP A 124 -10.24 23.20 8.67
N PHE A 125 -11.35 23.29 7.92
CA PHE A 125 -11.41 22.90 6.51
C PHE A 125 -11.76 24.07 5.60
N GLN A 126 -11.16 24.06 4.41
CA GLN A 126 -11.52 24.95 3.32
C GLN A 126 -12.03 24.15 2.12
N LEU A 127 -13.06 24.67 1.44
CA LEU A 127 -13.52 24.10 0.19
C LEU A 127 -12.47 24.38 -0.90
N ASN A 128 -11.84 23.32 -1.40
CA ASN A 128 -10.77 23.38 -2.42
C ASN A 128 -11.26 22.93 -3.81
N PHE A 129 -12.55 22.65 -3.95
CA PHE A 129 -13.12 22.03 -5.14
C PHE A 129 -13.14 22.96 -6.36
N HIS A 130 -12.23 22.70 -7.30
CA HIS A 130 -12.18 23.35 -8.61
C HIS A 130 -12.57 22.34 -9.71
N PRO A 131 -13.77 22.40 -10.30
CA PRO A 131 -14.32 21.31 -11.12
C PRO A 131 -13.39 20.81 -12.24
N ARG A 132 -12.71 21.73 -12.94
CA ARG A 132 -11.76 21.37 -14.01
C ARG A 132 -10.53 20.65 -13.47
N ALA A 133 -9.90 21.20 -12.42
CA ALA A 133 -8.70 20.62 -11.83
C ALA A 133 -9.02 19.27 -11.16
N PHE A 134 -10.14 19.19 -10.44
CA PHE A 134 -10.64 17.98 -9.82
C PHE A 134 -10.96 16.88 -10.85
N THR A 135 -11.58 17.22 -11.98
CA THR A 135 -11.87 16.22 -13.04
C THR A 135 -10.58 15.63 -13.60
N ILE A 136 -9.55 16.47 -13.80
CA ILE A 136 -8.22 16.01 -14.22
C ILE A 136 -7.61 15.12 -13.14
N LEU A 137 -7.66 15.52 -11.87
CA LEU A 137 -7.22 14.71 -10.74
C LEU A 137 -7.93 13.36 -10.72
N ALA A 138 -9.25 13.32 -10.86
CA ALA A 138 -10.03 12.09 -10.83
C ALA A 138 -9.61 11.12 -11.93
N VAL A 139 -9.42 11.60 -13.16
CA VAL A 139 -8.93 10.76 -14.27
C VAL A 139 -7.52 10.22 -13.97
N ILE A 140 -6.61 11.06 -13.50
CA ILE A 140 -5.24 10.66 -13.16
C ILE A 140 -5.25 9.65 -12.01
N ALA A 141 -5.96 9.95 -10.92
CA ALA A 141 -5.99 9.16 -9.70
C ALA A 141 -6.63 7.79 -9.92
N ILE A 142 -7.76 7.71 -10.65
CA ILE A 142 -8.44 6.44 -10.96
C ILE A 142 -7.54 5.48 -11.75
N ILE A 143 -6.56 5.99 -12.51
CA ILE A 143 -5.62 5.17 -13.27
C ILE A 143 -4.35 4.91 -12.46
N LEU A 144 -3.66 5.97 -12.01
CA LEU A 144 -2.32 5.85 -11.44
C LEU A 144 -2.34 5.34 -10.00
N VAL A 145 -3.34 5.67 -9.18
CA VAL A 145 -3.39 5.20 -7.79
C VAL A 145 -3.53 3.68 -7.75
N PRO A 146 -4.50 3.03 -8.44
CA PRO A 146 -4.56 1.57 -8.46
C PRO A 146 -3.29 0.91 -9.00
N MET A 147 -2.59 1.53 -9.97
CA MET A 147 -1.31 1.01 -10.45
C MET A 147 -0.19 1.13 -9.40
N GLN A 148 -0.10 2.27 -8.72
CA GLN A 148 0.87 2.50 -7.65
C GLN A 148 0.63 1.57 -6.46
N THR A 149 -0.61 1.52 -5.93
CA THR A 149 -0.91 0.63 -4.81
C THR A 149 -0.76 -0.84 -5.21
N SER A 150 -1.07 -1.19 -6.46
CA SER A 150 -0.80 -2.53 -6.98
C SER A 150 0.69 -2.83 -7.00
N PHE A 151 1.56 -1.91 -7.42
CA PHE A 151 3.01 -2.15 -7.35
C PHE A 151 3.43 -2.53 -5.94
N GLU A 152 3.00 -1.77 -4.94
CA GLU A 152 3.36 -2.02 -3.55
C GLU A 152 2.79 -3.37 -3.07
N GLU A 153 1.51 -3.68 -3.31
CA GLU A 153 0.96 -4.97 -2.92
C GLU A 153 1.61 -6.14 -3.65
N TYR A 154 1.83 -6.04 -4.96
CA TYR A 154 2.53 -7.07 -5.72
C TYR A 154 3.99 -7.21 -5.27
N LEU A 155 4.68 -6.14 -4.87
CA LEU A 155 6.05 -6.22 -4.38
C LEU A 155 6.12 -6.85 -2.99
N PHE A 156 5.32 -6.37 -2.03
CA PHE A 156 5.40 -6.80 -0.65
C PHE A 156 4.65 -8.10 -0.38
N ARG A 157 3.39 -8.21 -0.84
CA ARG A 157 2.47 -9.31 -0.51
C ARG A 157 2.53 -10.41 -1.56
N GLY A 158 2.67 -10.06 -2.83
CA GLY A 158 2.91 -11.04 -3.89
C GLY A 158 4.35 -11.56 -3.86
N TYR A 159 5.30 -10.72 -4.20
CA TYR A 159 6.64 -11.11 -4.61
C TYR A 159 7.54 -11.46 -3.42
N LEU A 160 7.77 -10.51 -2.51
CA LEU A 160 8.65 -10.70 -1.36
C LEU A 160 8.07 -11.70 -0.37
N MET A 161 6.79 -11.60 -0.03
CA MET A 161 6.17 -12.52 0.93
C MET A 161 6.19 -13.96 0.45
N GLN A 162 5.90 -14.23 -0.83
CA GLN A 162 6.02 -15.58 -1.37
C GLN A 162 7.49 -16.03 -1.44
N GLY A 163 8.40 -15.22 -1.98
CA GLY A 163 9.82 -15.57 -2.11
C GLY A 163 10.50 -15.86 -0.76
N ILE A 164 10.37 -14.94 0.20
CA ILE A 164 10.90 -15.11 1.56
C ILE A 164 10.22 -16.28 2.27
N GLY A 165 8.91 -16.44 2.10
CA GLY A 165 8.15 -17.53 2.73
C GLY A 165 8.57 -18.91 2.23
N VAL A 166 8.82 -19.07 0.93
CA VAL A 166 9.37 -20.31 0.36
C VAL A 166 10.79 -20.57 0.86
N ALA A 167 11.66 -19.55 0.85
CA ALA A 167 13.06 -19.69 1.27
C ALA A 167 13.20 -20.05 2.76
N THR A 168 12.38 -19.43 3.62
CA THR A 168 12.44 -19.61 5.08
C THR A 168 11.53 -20.71 5.61
N LYS A 169 10.64 -21.24 4.76
CA LYS A 169 9.58 -22.20 5.10
C LYS A 169 8.70 -21.72 6.27
N SER A 170 8.52 -20.41 6.40
CA SER A 170 7.78 -19.76 7.49
C SER A 170 6.77 -18.75 6.94
N ARG A 171 5.59 -18.66 7.56
CA ARG A 171 4.59 -17.61 7.28
C ARG A 171 4.88 -16.32 8.08
N LEU A 172 5.50 -16.46 9.25
CA LEU A 172 5.76 -15.33 10.15
C LEU A 172 6.90 -14.43 9.65
N ILE A 173 7.99 -15.04 9.16
CA ILE A 173 9.16 -14.29 8.70
C ILE A 173 8.81 -13.33 7.54
N PRO A 174 8.19 -13.78 6.43
CA PRO A 174 7.80 -12.86 5.37
C PRO A 174 6.77 -11.82 5.85
N LEU A 175 5.84 -12.19 6.74
CA LEU A 175 4.88 -11.23 7.32
C LEU A 175 5.60 -10.08 8.02
N ILE A 176 6.54 -10.37 8.92
CA ILE A 176 7.28 -9.34 9.66
C ILE A 176 8.13 -8.51 8.71
N ILE A 177 8.95 -9.13 7.86
CA ILE A 177 9.91 -8.42 7.01
C ILE A 177 9.18 -7.48 6.06
N THR A 178 8.15 -7.97 5.38
CA THR A 178 7.41 -7.16 4.40
C THR A 178 6.61 -6.05 5.06
N SER A 179 6.05 -6.28 6.25
CA SER A 179 5.30 -5.24 6.98
C SER A 179 6.20 -4.12 7.50
N VAL A 180 7.38 -4.47 8.02
CA VAL A 180 8.36 -3.48 8.50
C VAL A 180 8.92 -2.68 7.32
N PHE A 181 9.34 -3.35 6.25
CA PHE A 181 9.86 -2.66 5.06
C PHE A 181 8.79 -1.78 4.40
N PHE A 182 7.54 -2.24 4.34
CA PHE A 182 6.44 -1.42 3.86
C PHE A 182 6.36 -0.09 4.62
N GLY A 183 6.41 -0.13 5.96
CA GLY A 183 6.38 1.08 6.77
C GLY A 183 7.63 1.95 6.62
N LEU A 184 8.82 1.35 6.59
CA LEU A 184 10.08 2.08 6.49
C LEU A 184 10.27 2.84 5.18
N MET A 185 9.64 2.42 4.08
CA MET A 185 9.72 3.18 2.83
C MET A 185 9.07 4.56 2.91
N HIS A 186 8.18 4.76 3.89
CA HIS A 186 7.49 6.02 4.11
C HIS A 186 8.27 6.95 5.06
N ILE A 187 9.49 6.58 5.48
CA ILE A 187 10.28 7.38 6.42
C ILE A 187 10.65 8.77 5.89
N ALA A 188 10.75 8.91 4.57
CA ALA A 188 11.06 10.17 3.90
C ALA A 188 9.83 11.07 3.64
N ASN A 189 8.64 10.62 4.03
CA ASN A 189 7.41 11.36 3.81
C ASN A 189 7.37 12.66 4.64
N PRO A 190 6.87 13.79 4.10
CA PRO A 190 6.79 15.05 4.84
C PRO A 190 5.94 14.94 6.12
N GLU A 191 4.93 14.06 6.13
CA GLU A 191 4.13 13.76 7.31
C GLU A 191 4.97 13.24 8.48
N VAL A 192 6.02 12.44 8.21
CA VAL A 192 6.94 11.96 9.26
C VAL A 192 7.80 13.10 9.78
N GLY A 193 8.18 14.06 8.93
CA GLY A 193 8.89 15.26 9.36
C GLY A 193 8.06 16.14 10.31
N ARG A 194 6.74 16.18 10.13
CA ARG A 194 5.81 16.98 10.94
C ARG A 194 5.30 16.27 12.20
N LEU A 195 4.86 15.02 12.06
CA LEU A 195 4.27 14.22 13.14
C LEU A 195 5.31 13.40 13.92
N GLY A 196 6.54 13.32 13.41
CA GLY A 196 7.62 12.54 13.99
C GLY A 196 7.54 11.05 13.66
N TYR A 197 8.55 10.31 14.10
CA TYR A 197 8.69 8.87 13.82
C TYR A 197 7.58 7.99 14.40
N ILE A 198 6.71 8.53 15.27
CA ILE A 198 5.53 7.80 15.77
C ILE A 198 4.59 7.39 14.62
N LEU A 199 4.53 8.17 13.54
CA LEU A 199 3.76 7.83 12.35
C LEU A 199 4.24 6.54 11.66
N LEU A 200 5.51 6.15 11.85
CA LEU A 200 5.99 4.86 11.35
C LEU A 200 5.27 3.68 12.00
N LEU A 201 4.74 3.82 13.23
CA LEU A 201 3.91 2.78 13.83
C LEU A 201 2.61 2.58 13.04
N TYR A 202 2.02 3.67 12.53
CA TYR A 202 0.85 3.59 11.66
C TYR A 202 1.18 2.93 10.31
N TYR A 203 2.29 3.31 9.67
CA TYR A 203 2.68 2.70 8.40
C TYR A 203 3.07 1.22 8.54
N VAL A 204 3.86 0.85 9.56
CA VAL A 204 4.21 -0.55 9.85
C VAL A 204 2.97 -1.34 10.27
N GLY A 205 2.08 -0.76 11.07
CA GLY A 205 0.82 -1.37 11.49
C GLY A 205 -0.12 -1.64 10.32
N THR A 206 -0.22 -0.69 9.37
CA THR A 206 -0.91 -0.89 8.09
C THR A 206 -0.21 -1.98 7.27
N GLY A 207 1.12 -2.01 7.29
CA GLY A 207 1.96 -3.08 6.76
C GLY A 207 1.49 -4.47 7.22
N PHE A 208 1.37 -4.63 8.54
CA PHE A 208 0.91 -5.84 9.20
C PHE A 208 -0.55 -6.16 8.87
N PHE A 209 -1.45 -5.19 8.92
CA PHE A 209 -2.85 -5.39 8.59
C PHE A 209 -3.01 -5.99 7.17
N LEU A 210 -2.38 -5.37 6.18
CA LEU A 210 -2.41 -5.83 4.78
C LEU A 210 -1.74 -7.19 4.60
N GLY A 211 -0.66 -7.47 5.34
CA GLY A 211 -0.01 -8.78 5.35
C GLY A 211 -0.88 -9.87 5.98
N ILE A 212 -1.55 -9.56 7.09
CA ILE A 212 -2.46 -10.47 7.80
C ILE A 212 -3.64 -10.83 6.91
N ILE A 213 -4.33 -9.84 6.32
CA ILE A 213 -5.47 -10.14 5.44
C ILE A 213 -5.03 -10.95 4.22
N THR A 214 -3.82 -10.73 3.69
CA THR A 214 -3.29 -11.53 2.58
C THR A 214 -3.09 -13.00 2.95
N LEU A 215 -2.46 -13.26 4.10
CA LEU A 215 -2.18 -14.62 4.55
C LEU A 215 -3.44 -15.36 5.01
N MET A 216 -4.33 -14.67 5.73
CA MET A 216 -5.61 -15.23 6.17
C MET A 216 -6.52 -15.53 4.99
N ASP A 217 -6.52 -14.67 3.97
CA ASP A 217 -7.36 -14.83 2.78
C ASP A 217 -6.78 -15.74 1.71
N ASP A 218 -5.52 -16.18 1.86
CA ASP A 218 -4.80 -16.97 0.86
C ASP A 218 -4.71 -16.26 -0.52
N GLY A 219 -4.67 -14.94 -0.49
CA GLY A 219 -4.54 -14.04 -1.65
C GLY A 219 -4.64 -12.57 -1.25
N MET A 220 -4.09 -11.68 -2.08
CA MET A 220 -3.94 -10.26 -1.75
C MET A 220 -5.10 -9.38 -2.27
N GLU A 221 -6.19 -9.94 -2.79
CA GLU A 221 -7.31 -9.18 -3.36
C GLU A 221 -7.92 -8.18 -2.38
N LEU A 222 -8.06 -8.55 -1.10
CA LEU A 222 -8.56 -7.62 -0.08
C LEU A 222 -7.58 -6.48 0.20
N ALA A 223 -6.27 -6.77 0.19
CA ALA A 223 -5.22 -5.77 0.34
C ALA A 223 -5.20 -4.80 -0.85
N LEU A 224 -5.32 -5.29 -2.08
CA LEU A 224 -5.45 -4.45 -3.27
C LEU A 224 -6.63 -3.48 -3.16
N GLY A 225 -7.82 -3.99 -2.80
CA GLY A 225 -9.02 -3.18 -2.68
C GLY A 225 -8.92 -2.14 -1.57
N PHE A 226 -8.42 -2.55 -0.39
CA PHE A 226 -8.23 -1.66 0.75
C PHE A 226 -7.24 -0.55 0.41
N HIS A 227 -6.07 -0.92 -0.12
CA HIS A 227 -4.99 0.02 -0.34
C HIS A 227 -5.33 1.02 -1.44
N ALA A 228 -5.96 0.57 -2.53
CA ALA A 228 -6.47 1.44 -3.58
C ALA A 228 -7.53 2.41 -3.03
N ALA A 229 -8.47 1.94 -2.20
CA ALA A 229 -9.47 2.82 -1.57
C ALA A 229 -8.82 3.85 -0.66
N ASN A 230 -7.85 3.44 0.17
CA ASN A 230 -7.17 4.32 1.11
C ASN A 230 -6.55 5.53 0.39
N ASN A 231 -5.82 5.28 -0.70
CA ASN A 231 -5.13 6.33 -1.42
C ASN A 231 -6.05 7.11 -2.35
N LEU A 232 -6.95 6.43 -3.06
CA LEU A 232 -7.81 7.09 -4.05
C LEU A 232 -8.85 7.98 -3.38
N ILE A 233 -9.52 7.48 -2.33
CA ILE A 233 -10.53 8.28 -1.63
C ILE A 233 -9.88 9.44 -0.89
N SER A 234 -8.74 9.22 -0.23
CA SER A 234 -8.02 10.31 0.43
C SER A 234 -7.59 11.39 -0.57
N ALA A 235 -6.93 11.01 -1.67
CA ALA A 235 -6.48 11.96 -2.70
C ALA A 235 -7.64 12.75 -3.35
N LEU A 236 -8.85 12.18 -3.43
CA LEU A 236 -10.00 12.89 -4.00
C LEU A 236 -10.71 13.79 -2.97
N LEU A 237 -10.80 13.37 -1.71
CA LEU A 237 -11.63 14.06 -0.72
C LEU A 237 -10.88 15.12 0.07
N ILE A 238 -9.62 14.88 0.42
CA ILE A 238 -8.89 15.71 1.39
C ILE A 238 -7.40 15.85 1.04
N THR A 239 -6.87 17.05 1.23
CA THR A 239 -5.44 17.35 1.06
C THR A 239 -4.96 18.30 2.14
N SER A 240 -3.64 18.40 2.35
CA SER A 240 -3.04 19.45 3.18
C SER A 240 -1.62 19.79 2.71
N ASP A 241 -1.16 21.00 3.04
CA ASP A 241 0.13 21.56 2.58
C ASP A 241 1.36 20.83 3.13
N TRP A 242 1.18 19.98 4.14
CA TRP A 242 2.24 19.18 4.77
C TRP A 242 2.20 17.70 4.39
N THR A 243 1.26 17.29 3.53
CA THR A 243 1.14 15.90 3.07
C THR A 243 1.91 15.66 1.77
N ALA A 244 2.29 14.40 1.52
CA ALA A 244 2.98 13.97 0.30
C ALA A 244 2.11 14.13 -0.95
N PHE A 245 0.79 13.98 -0.80
CA PHE A 245 -0.19 14.17 -1.88
C PHE A 245 -0.93 15.51 -1.72
N GLN A 246 -0.38 16.53 -2.36
CA GLN A 246 -1.03 17.83 -2.53
C GLN A 246 -1.82 17.83 -3.84
N THR A 247 -3.14 17.84 -3.74
CA THR A 247 -4.04 17.61 -4.88
C THR A 247 -5.20 18.59 -4.90
N PRO A 248 -5.86 18.84 -6.04
CA PRO A 248 -7.07 19.64 -6.10
C PRO A 248 -8.29 18.82 -5.63
N SER A 249 -8.21 18.27 -4.40
CA SER A 249 -9.24 17.52 -3.70
C SER A 249 -10.45 18.40 -3.35
N VAL A 250 -11.53 17.78 -2.86
CA VAL A 250 -12.73 18.51 -2.45
C VAL A 250 -12.46 19.45 -1.28
N LEU A 251 -11.81 18.94 -0.24
CA LEU A 251 -11.48 19.67 0.98
C LEU A 251 -9.97 19.86 1.10
N LYS A 252 -9.57 20.97 1.71
CA LYS A 252 -8.22 21.21 2.20
C LYS A 252 -8.26 21.37 3.71
N ASP A 253 -7.49 20.54 4.39
CA ASP A 253 -7.30 20.60 5.84
C ASP A 253 -6.23 21.64 6.16
N MET A 254 -6.61 22.65 6.94
CA MET A 254 -5.80 23.78 7.35
C MET A 254 -5.29 23.64 8.79
N SER A 255 -5.62 22.54 9.47
CA SER A 255 -5.17 22.28 10.83
C SER A 255 -3.66 22.05 10.89
N GLU A 256 -3.06 22.43 12.03
CA GLU A 256 -1.68 22.08 12.32
C GLU A 256 -1.59 20.58 12.65
N PRO A 257 -0.68 19.83 12.02
CA PRO A 257 -0.56 18.40 12.26
C PRO A 257 -0.19 18.13 13.72
N SER A 258 -0.98 17.29 14.40
CA SER A 258 -0.70 16.86 15.77
C SER A 258 -0.57 15.34 15.84
N ALA A 259 0.47 14.87 16.53
CA ALA A 259 0.71 13.45 16.71
C ALA A 259 -0.08 12.92 17.92
N GLY A 260 -1.41 12.94 17.80
CA GLY A 260 -2.33 12.53 18.85
C GLY A 260 -2.66 11.04 18.85
N TYR A 261 -3.66 10.69 19.66
CA TYR A 261 -4.20 9.32 19.74
C TYR A 261 -4.90 8.87 18.45
N ASP A 262 -5.29 9.82 17.62
CA ASP A 262 -5.93 9.65 16.31
C ASP A 262 -5.05 8.87 15.33
N ILE A 263 -3.71 9.00 15.38
CA ILE A 263 -2.79 8.21 14.56
C ILE A 263 -2.87 6.70 14.90
N LEU A 264 -3.11 6.37 16.17
CA LEU A 264 -3.16 4.99 16.65
C LEU A 264 -4.57 4.38 16.60
N LEU A 265 -5.61 5.23 16.51
CA LEU A 265 -7.00 4.81 16.48
C LEU A 265 -7.30 3.78 15.36
N PRO A 266 -6.81 3.95 14.12
CA PRO A 266 -6.98 2.93 13.08
C PRO A 266 -6.38 1.58 13.47
N LEU A 267 -5.20 1.57 14.11
CA LEU A 267 -4.49 0.34 14.46
C LEU A 267 -5.18 -0.45 15.55
N VAL A 268 -5.72 0.24 16.56
CA VAL A 268 -6.25 -0.39 17.78
C VAL A 268 -7.74 -0.71 17.68
N ILE A 269 -8.49 0.05 16.88
CA ILE A 269 -9.96 -0.11 16.80
C ILE A 269 -10.38 -0.53 15.39
N ILE A 270 -10.05 0.26 14.38
CA ILE A 270 -10.61 0.08 13.04
C ILE A 270 -10.09 -1.18 12.36
N TYR A 271 -8.78 -1.41 12.36
CA TYR A 271 -8.17 -2.59 11.73
C TYR A 271 -8.62 -3.90 12.39
N PRO A 272 -8.69 -4.04 13.73
CA PRO A 272 -9.31 -5.19 14.36
C PRO A 272 -10.78 -5.43 13.96
N ILE A 273 -11.58 -4.36 13.85
CA ILE A 273 -12.97 -4.47 13.36
C ILE A 273 -13.00 -4.97 11.91
N LEU A 274 -12.15 -4.43 11.04
CA LEU A 274 -12.05 -4.89 9.64
C LEU A 274 -11.59 -6.36 9.55
N LEU A 275 -10.60 -6.75 10.34
CA LEU A 275 -10.16 -8.14 10.45
C LEU A 275 -11.32 -9.05 10.88
N PHE A 276 -12.13 -8.63 11.85
CA PHE A 276 -13.33 -9.34 12.26
C PHE A 276 -14.35 -9.44 11.11
N ILE A 277 -14.64 -8.34 10.41
CA ILE A 277 -15.58 -8.32 9.28
C ILE A 277 -15.12 -9.28 8.18
N PHE A 278 -13.85 -9.21 7.77
CA PHE A 278 -13.31 -10.10 6.73
C PHE A 278 -13.31 -11.56 7.17
N SER A 279 -12.92 -11.82 8.42
CA SER A 279 -12.94 -13.16 9.01
C SER A 279 -14.34 -13.77 8.97
N ARG A 280 -15.37 -13.01 9.34
CA ARG A 280 -16.77 -13.45 9.31
C ARG A 280 -17.29 -13.62 7.89
N LYS A 281 -16.99 -12.69 6.98
CA LYS A 281 -17.49 -12.73 5.60
C LYS A 281 -16.89 -13.87 4.80
N TYR A 282 -15.60 -14.14 4.98
CA TYR A 282 -14.84 -15.13 4.20
C TYR A 282 -14.51 -16.40 5.00
N ASN A 283 -15.11 -16.56 6.17
CA ASN A 283 -14.99 -17.74 7.04
C ASN A 283 -13.53 -18.10 7.33
N TRP A 284 -12.72 -17.11 7.69
CA TRP A 284 -11.32 -17.35 8.03
C TRP A 284 -11.21 -18.16 9.32
N ASN A 285 -10.38 -19.19 9.27
CA ASN A 285 -10.12 -20.12 10.37
C ASN A 285 -8.62 -20.43 10.44
N GLY A 286 -8.18 -21.03 11.55
CA GLY A 286 -6.80 -21.51 11.69
C GLY A 286 -5.74 -20.40 11.73
N TRP A 287 -6.03 -19.29 12.41
CA TRP A 287 -5.16 -18.10 12.50
C TRP A 287 -3.69 -18.41 12.83
N SER A 288 -3.46 -19.26 13.84
CA SER A 288 -2.11 -19.69 14.21
C SER A 288 -1.41 -20.37 13.03
N GLU A 289 -2.08 -21.29 12.36
CA GLU A 289 -1.52 -21.96 11.20
C GLU A 289 -1.23 -20.97 10.06
N LYS A 290 -2.18 -20.09 9.73
CA LYS A 290 -2.09 -19.12 8.62
C LYS A 290 -1.04 -18.03 8.82
N LEU A 291 -0.75 -17.63 10.07
CA LEU A 291 0.17 -16.53 10.37
C LEU A 291 1.54 -17.01 10.86
N THR A 292 1.60 -18.05 11.69
CA THR A 292 2.85 -18.51 12.31
C THR A 292 3.24 -19.93 11.94
N GLY A 293 2.37 -20.66 11.22
CA GLY A 293 2.64 -22.01 10.76
C GLY A 293 3.79 -22.10 9.73
N ARG A 294 4.31 -23.32 9.57
CA ARG A 294 5.31 -23.63 8.55
C ARG A 294 4.69 -23.68 7.16
N VAL A 295 5.48 -23.33 6.15
CA VAL A 295 5.11 -23.49 4.74
C VAL A 295 5.43 -24.91 4.31
N VAL A 296 4.40 -25.67 3.96
CA VAL A 296 4.55 -27.01 3.38
C VAL A 296 4.71 -26.88 1.87
N LEU A 297 5.88 -27.27 1.37
CA LEU A 297 6.20 -27.28 -0.05
C LEU A 297 5.96 -28.69 -0.57
N GLN A 298 4.87 -28.90 -1.31
CA GLN A 298 4.65 -30.15 -2.02
C GLN A 298 5.44 -30.14 -3.34
N LYS A 299 6.05 -31.27 -3.70
CA LYS A 299 6.54 -31.47 -5.07
C LYS A 299 5.32 -31.39 -5.99
N GLN A 300 5.29 -30.45 -6.92
CA GLN A 300 4.43 -30.61 -8.09
C GLN A 300 5.04 -31.77 -8.89
N ASP A 301 4.38 -32.93 -8.86
CA ASP A 301 4.67 -33.98 -9.81
C ASP A 301 4.31 -33.43 -11.20
N GLU A 302 5.31 -33.34 -12.07
CA GLU A 302 5.18 -33.01 -13.48
C GLU A 302 4.20 -33.99 -14.11
N THR A 303 2.93 -33.62 -14.20
CA THR A 303 1.93 -34.35 -14.97
C THR A 303 1.71 -33.59 -16.27
N ASN A 304 2.53 -34.00 -17.25
CA ASN A 304 2.43 -33.92 -18.71
C ASN A 304 1.90 -32.63 -19.35
#